data_AF-A0A5K7SEK8-F1
#
_entry.id   AF-A0A5K7SEK8-F1
#
_cell.length_a   1.000
_cell.length_b   1.000
_cell.length_c   1.000
_cell.angle_alpha   90.00
_cell.angle_beta   90.00
_cell.angle_gamma   90.00
#
_symmetry.space_group_name_H-M   'P 1'
#
loop_
_entity.id
_entity.type
_entity.pdbx_description
1 polymer ?
#
loop_
_entity_poly.entity_id
_entity_poly.type
_entity_poly.pdbx_seq_one_letter_code
_entity_poly.pdbx_strand_id
1 'polypeptide(L)'
;MKKYFTFLFVSIFIIVVASCSNQKSADTRTISTETLKDKIAGGWAGKMIGVTYGAPTEFKAQGKTFDDSIKWKPSDVKGSIWQDDIYVQLTFFMTMDQYGIDAPAKKFQELFAKAGYQLWHANVQARKNYYDSIFPPQSGHPDYNLHADDIDFQIEADYIGFMCPGMPATANQIADKIGHIMNYGDGVYGGVFVAALYSEAYFDNDISKIIDKALLSIPAESDYARIVNDVILLHQHYPADWRAAWAELEAKWGKVQICGAGTSFNIDAKLNGAFIVMGLLYGDGDPAKTMEISTRCGQDSDCNPSNAMAVLGVIKGLSGLPVEYQNAVKAIGDSTFINTSYSFNKAVDKTLDYAQKLAVQNGGESASGELKIKVQQPQAFALEVAFPKLVFDRKISAFATEGVQIKGHWSNVGPKDPTKLEARSQATFSGNAGDEISFTLEGTGVSISGNWFKDGGKADVFVDGQFKRSIDCYFNYSNQQHENMDLYHITNLAQGKHTIKVVVKGEKRPESAGTNVYITEALVFKTADKINENYKFSFQK
;
A
#
# COMPACT_ATOMS: atom_id res chain seq x y z
N MET A 1 -73.15 40.71 -29.01
CA MET A 1 -71.72 41.03 -29.21
C MET A 1 -70.94 40.51 -28.01
N LYS A 2 -69.96 39.63 -28.28
CA LYS A 2 -69.14 38.89 -27.31
C LYS A 2 -68.36 39.81 -26.38
N LYS A 3 -68.23 39.45 -25.09
CA LYS A 3 -67.01 39.67 -24.30
C LYS A 3 -66.89 38.58 -23.22
N TYR A 4 -65.71 38.00 -23.17
CA TYR A 4 -65.28 36.85 -22.39
C TYR A 4 -65.00 37.24 -20.94
N PHE A 5 -65.34 36.38 -19.99
CA PHE A 5 -64.67 36.31 -18.69
C PHE A 5 -64.36 34.85 -18.39
N THR A 6 -63.07 34.52 -18.51
CA THR A 6 -62.51 33.21 -18.21
C THR A 6 -62.07 33.21 -16.75
N PHE A 7 -62.75 32.44 -15.90
CA PHE A 7 -62.25 32.09 -14.57
C PHE A 7 -61.38 30.83 -14.69
N LEU A 8 -60.10 30.96 -14.34
CA LEU A 8 -59.14 29.86 -14.31
C LEU A 8 -59.31 29.11 -12.98
N PHE A 9 -59.86 27.89 -13.01
CA PHE A 9 -59.77 26.94 -11.89
C PHE A 9 -58.43 26.20 -12.01
N VAL A 10 -57.56 26.35 -11.01
CA VAL A 10 -56.34 25.56 -10.88
C VAL A 10 -56.69 24.24 -10.19
N SER A 11 -56.74 23.16 -10.96
CA SER A 11 -56.87 21.80 -10.44
C SER A 11 -55.49 21.28 -10.06
N ILE A 12 -55.25 21.06 -8.77
CA ILE A 12 -54.05 20.40 -8.24
C ILE A 12 -54.17 18.90 -8.56
N PHE A 13 -53.32 18.39 -9.45
CA PHE A 13 -53.10 16.96 -9.66
C PHE A 13 -51.99 16.50 -8.71
N ILE A 14 -52.35 15.74 -7.66
CA ILE A 14 -51.39 14.98 -6.86
C ILE A 14 -51.10 13.69 -7.64
N ILE A 15 -49.94 13.61 -8.26
CA ILE A 15 -49.41 12.36 -8.83
C ILE A 15 -48.69 11.64 -7.69
N VAL A 16 -49.34 10.60 -7.15
CA VAL A 16 -48.68 9.61 -6.29
C VAL A 16 -47.82 8.73 -7.18
N VAL A 17 -46.53 9.03 -7.25
CA VAL A 17 -45.55 8.12 -7.86
C VAL A 17 -45.31 7.01 -6.84
N ALA A 18 -46.00 5.88 -7.02
CA ALA A 18 -45.62 4.63 -6.38
C ALA A 18 -44.26 4.23 -6.93
N SER A 19 -43.20 4.56 -6.18
CA SER A 19 -41.84 4.13 -6.46
C SER A 19 -41.76 2.63 -6.17
N CYS A 20 -42.08 1.81 -7.17
CA CYS A 20 -41.69 0.40 -7.16
C CYS A 20 -40.18 0.34 -7.35
N SER A 21 -39.43 0.43 -6.26
CA SER A 21 -38.04 -0.01 -6.24
C SER A 21 -38.05 -1.51 -6.54
N ASN A 22 -37.69 -1.90 -7.76
CA ASN A 22 -37.20 -3.25 -8.04
C ASN A 22 -35.89 -3.42 -7.26
N GLN A 23 -35.99 -3.71 -5.96
CA GLN A 23 -34.93 -4.36 -5.22
C GLN A 23 -34.74 -5.72 -5.90
N LYS A 24 -33.77 -5.82 -6.83
CA LYS A 24 -33.21 -7.12 -7.19
C LYS A 24 -32.90 -7.81 -5.85
N SER A 25 -33.54 -8.94 -5.57
CA SER A 25 -33.17 -9.71 -4.38
C SER A 25 -31.68 -9.93 -4.47
N ALA A 26 -30.92 -9.48 -3.48
CA ALA A 26 -29.49 -9.75 -3.47
C ALA A 26 -29.32 -11.28 -3.54
N ASP A 27 -28.50 -11.73 -4.47
CA ASP A 27 -28.24 -13.15 -4.64
C ASP A 27 -27.69 -13.69 -3.30
N THR A 28 -28.29 -14.77 -2.80
CA THR A 28 -27.76 -15.47 -1.63
C THR A 28 -26.91 -16.63 -2.12
N ARG A 29 -25.71 -16.77 -1.53
CA ARG A 29 -24.83 -17.93 -1.72
C ARG A 29 -24.70 -18.67 -0.40
N THR A 30 -24.63 -20.00 -0.47
CA THR A 30 -24.40 -20.86 0.69
C THR A 30 -23.05 -21.54 0.54
N ILE A 31 -22.30 -21.60 1.64
CA ILE A 31 -21.03 -22.31 1.72
C ILE A 31 -20.99 -23.10 3.03
N SER A 32 -20.51 -24.34 3.00
CA SER A 32 -20.33 -25.11 4.22
C SER A 32 -19.22 -24.48 5.06
N THR A 33 -19.32 -24.57 6.39
CA THR A 33 -18.29 -24.06 7.30
C THR A 33 -16.94 -24.75 7.05
N GLU A 34 -16.94 -26.02 6.68
CA GLU A 34 -15.73 -26.77 6.33
C GLU A 34 -15.06 -26.21 5.06
N THR A 35 -15.81 -26.03 3.98
CA THR A 35 -15.28 -25.46 2.73
C THR A 35 -14.83 -24.02 2.93
N LEU A 36 -15.58 -23.22 3.69
CA LEU A 36 -15.18 -21.84 4.03
C LEU A 36 -13.85 -21.84 4.79
N LYS A 37 -13.71 -22.68 5.82
CA LYS A 37 -12.48 -22.80 6.60
C LYS A 37 -11.30 -23.26 5.74
N ASP A 38 -11.50 -24.23 4.83
CA ASP A 38 -10.45 -24.70 3.92
C ASP A 38 -10.02 -23.61 2.93
N LYS A 39 -10.95 -22.82 2.40
CA LYS A 39 -10.66 -21.65 1.54
C LYS A 39 -9.91 -20.55 2.28
N ILE A 40 -10.32 -20.22 3.51
CA ILE A 40 -9.61 -19.28 4.39
C ILE A 40 -8.18 -19.79 4.66
N ALA A 41 -8.04 -21.08 4.99
CA ALA A 41 -6.74 -21.71 5.22
C ALA A 41 -5.86 -21.66 3.95
N GLY A 42 -6.47 -21.86 2.78
CA GLY A 42 -5.80 -21.71 1.50
C GLY A 42 -5.29 -20.30 1.26
N GLY A 43 -6.09 -19.27 1.55
CA GLY A 43 -5.67 -17.86 1.44
C GLY A 43 -4.44 -17.54 2.31
N TRP A 44 -4.50 -17.86 3.61
CA TRP A 44 -3.37 -17.68 4.52
C TRP A 44 -2.14 -18.50 4.12
N ALA A 45 -2.33 -19.76 3.72
CA ALA A 45 -1.23 -20.61 3.27
C ALA A 45 -0.58 -20.05 2.00
N GLY A 46 -1.39 -19.62 1.03
CA GLY A 46 -0.91 -19.03 -0.21
C GLY A 46 -0.06 -17.80 0.05
N LYS A 47 -0.49 -16.95 0.99
CA LYS A 47 0.29 -15.80 1.45
C LYS A 47 1.65 -16.20 2.01
N MET A 48 1.66 -17.13 2.97
CA MET A 48 2.90 -17.61 3.60
C MET A 48 3.87 -18.27 2.59
N ILE A 49 3.33 -19.01 1.63
CA ILE A 49 4.13 -19.67 0.59
C ILE A 49 4.72 -18.62 -0.35
N GLY A 50 3.87 -17.75 -0.91
CA GLY A 50 4.29 -16.76 -1.90
C GLY A 50 5.32 -15.78 -1.35
N VAL A 51 5.11 -15.24 -0.14
CA VAL A 51 6.08 -14.32 0.48
C VAL A 51 7.45 -14.96 0.64
N THR A 52 7.53 -16.20 1.12
CA THR A 52 8.83 -16.87 1.29
C THR A 52 9.46 -17.31 -0.03
N TYR A 53 8.64 -17.57 -1.05
CA TYR A 53 9.11 -17.91 -2.38
C TYR A 53 9.81 -16.71 -3.05
N GLY A 54 9.25 -15.50 -2.90
CA GLY A 54 9.81 -14.28 -3.49
C GLY A 54 10.83 -13.53 -2.62
N ALA A 55 10.84 -13.72 -1.30
CA ALA A 55 11.79 -13.05 -0.38
C ALA A 55 13.28 -13.17 -0.80
N PRO A 56 13.77 -14.31 -1.32
CA PRO A 56 15.15 -14.40 -1.77
C PRO A 56 15.51 -13.48 -2.94
N THR A 57 14.54 -12.87 -3.64
CA THR A 57 14.75 -12.05 -4.83
C THR A 57 14.40 -10.58 -4.65
N GLU A 58 13.88 -10.21 -3.47
CA GLU A 58 13.40 -8.86 -3.14
C GLU A 58 14.43 -7.78 -3.51
N PHE A 59 13.99 -6.80 -4.31
CA PHE A 59 14.77 -5.70 -4.86
C PHE A 59 16.06 -6.07 -5.64
N LYS A 60 16.28 -7.35 -5.99
CA LYS A 60 17.44 -7.77 -6.82
C LYS A 60 17.26 -7.45 -8.30
N ALA A 61 16.03 -7.22 -8.73
CA ALA A 61 15.67 -6.87 -10.10
C ALA A 61 14.80 -5.59 -10.13
N GLN A 62 15.45 -4.43 -10.04
CA GLN A 62 14.79 -3.13 -10.14
C GLN A 62 14.77 -2.65 -11.60
N GLY A 63 13.58 -2.35 -12.13
CA GLY A 63 13.38 -1.89 -13.51
C GLY A 63 13.76 -2.91 -14.58
N LYS A 64 13.79 -4.20 -14.21
CA LYS A 64 14.13 -5.35 -15.06
C LYS A 64 13.48 -6.62 -14.50
N THR A 65 13.33 -7.65 -15.33
CA THR A 65 12.94 -8.98 -14.86
C THR A 65 14.04 -9.64 -14.05
N PHE A 66 13.66 -10.53 -13.12
CA PHE A 66 14.59 -11.42 -12.44
C PHE A 66 14.77 -12.71 -13.26
N ASP A 67 15.95 -12.94 -13.81
CA ASP A 67 16.24 -14.10 -14.68
C ASP A 67 17.12 -15.17 -14.03
N ASP A 68 17.65 -14.91 -12.83
CA ASP A 68 18.43 -15.89 -12.07
C ASP A 68 17.54 -17.02 -11.49
N SER A 69 18.19 -18.04 -10.93
CA SER A 69 17.51 -19.13 -10.23
C SER A 69 16.91 -18.65 -8.89
N ILE A 70 15.65 -19.01 -8.64
CA ILE A 70 14.97 -18.79 -7.37
C ILE A 70 15.28 -19.99 -6.46
N LYS A 71 15.93 -19.73 -5.33
CA LYS A 71 16.30 -20.78 -4.37
C LYS A 71 15.26 -20.85 -3.26
N TRP A 72 14.34 -21.79 -3.39
CA TRP A 72 13.29 -22.02 -2.40
C TRP A 72 12.87 -23.50 -2.39
N LYS A 73 12.52 -24.01 -1.22
CA LYS A 73 11.84 -25.30 -1.03
C LYS A 73 10.62 -25.12 -0.13
N PRO A 74 9.62 -26.01 -0.18
CA PRO A 74 8.39 -25.86 0.62
C PRO A 74 8.60 -25.59 2.11
N SER A 75 9.59 -26.22 2.74
CA SER A 75 9.87 -26.02 4.18
C SER A 75 10.42 -24.63 4.53
N ASP A 76 10.86 -23.85 3.54
CA ASP A 76 11.25 -22.44 3.72
C ASP A 76 10.05 -21.54 4.01
N VAL A 77 8.80 -22.03 3.87
CA VAL A 77 7.58 -21.36 4.36
C VAL A 77 7.67 -20.95 5.83
N LYS A 78 8.54 -21.60 6.62
CA LYS A 78 8.89 -21.19 7.97
C LYS A 78 9.35 -19.74 8.05
N GLY A 79 10.00 -19.21 7.00
CA GLY A 79 10.41 -17.82 6.87
C GLY A 79 9.26 -16.81 7.02
N SER A 80 8.02 -17.20 6.70
CA SER A 80 6.84 -16.33 6.80
C SER A 80 6.57 -15.80 8.21
N ILE A 81 7.12 -16.46 9.24
CA ILE A 81 7.05 -16.03 10.65
C ILE A 81 7.63 -14.62 10.85
N TRP A 82 8.59 -14.23 10.01
CA TRP A 82 9.36 -12.99 10.12
C TRP A 82 9.09 -11.98 8.98
N GLN A 83 8.08 -12.22 8.14
CA GLN A 83 7.73 -11.31 7.03
C GLN A 83 6.62 -10.35 7.44
N ASP A 84 6.81 -9.07 7.15
CA ASP A 84 5.86 -7.98 7.41
C ASP A 84 4.53 -8.14 6.70
N ASP A 85 4.52 -8.72 5.49
CA ASP A 85 3.31 -9.15 4.79
C ASP A 85 2.37 -9.94 5.70
N ILE A 86 2.92 -10.70 6.65
CA ILE A 86 2.12 -11.53 7.55
C ILE A 86 1.83 -10.81 8.86
N TYR A 87 2.86 -10.37 9.60
CA TYR A 87 2.64 -9.96 10.99
C TYR A 87 1.97 -8.59 11.15
N VAL A 88 2.04 -7.69 10.16
CA VAL A 88 1.46 -6.35 10.31
C VAL A 88 -0.06 -6.43 10.35
N GLN A 89 -0.69 -7.08 9.37
CA GLN A 89 -2.14 -7.30 9.36
C GLN A 89 -2.66 -8.08 10.58
N LEU A 90 -1.83 -8.95 11.18
CA LEU A 90 -2.18 -9.66 12.42
C LEU A 90 -2.25 -8.71 13.63
N THR A 91 -1.58 -7.55 13.57
CA THR A 91 -1.74 -6.48 14.57
C THR A 91 -3.12 -5.84 14.47
N PHE A 92 -3.68 -5.71 13.27
CA PHE A 92 -5.06 -5.25 13.10
C PHE A 92 -6.06 -6.26 13.63
N PHE A 93 -5.85 -7.57 13.43
CA PHE A 93 -6.64 -8.59 14.13
C PHE A 93 -6.56 -8.49 15.65
N MET A 94 -5.36 -8.31 16.20
CA MET A 94 -5.21 -8.13 17.66
C MET A 94 -5.96 -6.88 18.15
N THR A 95 -6.00 -5.83 17.35
CA THR A 95 -6.81 -4.65 17.63
C THR A 95 -8.31 -4.99 17.62
N MET A 96 -8.78 -5.73 16.61
CA MET A 96 -10.17 -6.16 16.52
C MET A 96 -10.57 -7.07 17.69
N ASP A 97 -9.68 -7.97 18.11
CA ASP A 97 -9.93 -8.87 19.23
C ASP A 97 -10.07 -8.12 20.56
N GLN A 98 -9.28 -7.07 20.74
CA GLN A 98 -9.24 -6.31 21.98
C GLN A 98 -10.32 -5.21 22.02
N TYR A 99 -10.63 -4.58 20.89
CA TYR A 99 -11.46 -3.37 20.83
C TYR A 99 -12.68 -3.48 19.91
N GLY A 100 -12.86 -4.60 19.21
CA GLY A 100 -13.93 -4.83 18.25
C GLY A 100 -13.58 -4.42 16.82
N ILE A 101 -14.30 -4.97 15.83
CA ILE A 101 -14.14 -4.64 14.40
C ILE A 101 -14.40 -3.15 14.11
N ASP A 102 -15.29 -2.54 14.89
CA ASP A 102 -15.68 -1.13 14.78
C ASP A 102 -14.78 -0.18 15.59
N ALA A 103 -13.64 -0.66 16.10
CA ALA A 103 -12.69 0.19 16.79
C ALA A 103 -12.31 1.42 15.93
N PRO A 104 -12.07 2.60 16.53
CA PRO A 104 -11.66 3.79 15.80
C PRO A 104 -10.31 3.56 15.09
N ALA A 105 -10.11 4.13 13.89
CA ALA A 105 -8.85 4.01 13.12
C ALA A 105 -7.60 4.37 13.95
N LYS A 106 -7.72 5.38 14.81
CA LYS A 106 -6.64 5.76 15.74
C LYS A 106 -6.19 4.63 16.68
N LYS A 107 -7.08 3.70 17.06
CA LYS A 107 -6.70 2.53 17.87
C LYS A 107 -5.93 1.49 17.08
N PHE A 108 -6.28 1.28 15.82
CA PHE A 108 -5.48 0.47 14.91
C PHE A 108 -4.09 1.08 14.73
N GLN A 109 -4.00 2.39 14.43
CA GLN A 109 -2.70 3.07 14.35
C GLN A 109 -1.91 2.99 15.66
N GLU A 110 -2.54 3.15 16.83
CA GLU A 110 -1.85 3.09 18.12
C GLU A 110 -1.16 1.74 18.34
N LEU A 111 -1.85 0.63 18.09
CA LEU A 111 -1.28 -0.71 18.29
C LEU A 111 -0.20 -1.01 17.25
N PHE A 112 -0.44 -0.65 15.99
CA PHE A 112 0.52 -0.74 14.89
C PHE A 112 1.81 0.07 15.17
N ALA A 113 1.68 1.32 15.61
CA ALA A 113 2.80 2.20 15.89
C ALA A 113 3.64 1.73 17.09
N LYS A 114 3.00 1.07 18.07
CA LYS A 114 3.65 0.53 19.28
C LYS A 114 4.17 -0.90 19.12
N ALA A 115 3.88 -1.56 17.99
CA ALA A 115 4.27 -2.94 17.79
C ALA A 115 5.81 -3.10 17.70
N GLY A 116 6.32 -4.23 18.20
CA GLY A 116 7.75 -4.49 18.36
C GLY A 116 8.52 -4.91 17.10
N TYR A 117 7.92 -4.78 15.91
CA TYR A 117 8.54 -5.11 14.62
C TYR A 117 9.05 -3.86 13.88
N GLN A 118 9.96 -4.08 12.93
CA GLN A 118 10.46 -3.07 12.01
C GLN A 118 9.41 -2.73 10.95
N LEU A 119 9.48 -1.53 10.39
CA LEU A 119 8.58 -1.07 9.33
C LEU A 119 9.37 -0.24 8.31
N TRP A 120 8.84 -0.13 7.10
CA TRP A 120 9.43 0.63 6.00
C TRP A 120 8.38 1.54 5.36
N HIS A 121 8.79 2.42 4.44
CA HIS A 121 7.89 3.19 3.56
C HIS A 121 6.66 3.85 4.22
N ALA A 122 5.45 3.66 3.68
CA ALA A 122 4.27 4.32 4.23
C ALA A 122 4.00 3.88 5.67
N ASN A 123 4.33 2.64 6.03
CA ASN A 123 4.18 2.12 7.37
C ASN A 123 5.09 2.80 8.39
N VAL A 124 6.37 3.00 8.07
CA VAL A 124 7.30 3.68 8.98
C VAL A 124 6.89 5.14 9.17
N GLN A 125 6.43 5.80 8.11
CA GLN A 125 5.91 7.16 8.20
C GLN A 125 4.63 7.21 9.04
N ALA A 126 3.71 6.26 8.89
CA ALA A 126 2.50 6.16 9.72
C ALA A 126 2.81 5.95 11.21
N ARG A 127 3.83 5.15 11.52
CA ARG A 127 4.37 5.01 12.89
C ARG A 127 4.96 6.32 13.38
N LYS A 128 5.77 7.01 12.58
CA LYS A 128 6.35 8.31 12.94
C LYS A 128 5.25 9.34 13.21
N ASN A 129 4.25 9.40 12.33
CA ASN A 129 3.09 10.28 12.41
C ASN A 129 2.30 10.09 13.71
N TYR A 130 2.10 8.84 14.17
CA TYR A 130 1.47 8.58 15.47
C TYR A 130 2.20 9.28 16.63
N TYR A 131 3.54 9.19 16.67
CA TYR A 131 4.35 9.82 17.71
C TYR A 131 4.49 11.33 17.54
N ASP A 132 4.23 11.85 16.36
CA ASP A 132 4.15 13.28 16.07
C ASP A 132 2.72 13.84 16.21
N SER A 133 1.79 13.03 16.75
CA SER A 133 0.38 13.39 16.97
C SER A 133 -0.43 13.67 15.70
N ILE A 134 -0.05 13.04 14.59
CA ILE A 134 -0.78 13.01 13.32
C ILE A 134 -1.49 11.66 13.23
N PHE A 135 -2.82 11.68 13.28
CA PHE A 135 -3.67 10.49 13.35
C PHE A 135 -4.49 10.31 12.05
N PRO A 136 -5.02 9.10 11.75
CA PRO A 136 -5.83 8.84 10.58
C PRO A 136 -7.06 9.75 10.50
N PRO A 137 -7.50 10.13 9.28
CA PRO A 137 -6.90 9.76 7.98
C PRO A 137 -5.65 10.59 7.61
N GLN A 138 -5.32 11.61 8.40
CA GLN A 138 -4.22 12.53 8.07
C GLN A 138 -2.84 11.86 8.07
N SER A 139 -2.67 10.78 8.84
CA SER A 139 -1.40 10.05 8.93
C SER A 139 -0.98 9.34 7.64
N GLY A 140 -1.94 8.96 6.78
CA GLY A 140 -1.68 8.42 5.45
C GLY A 140 -1.74 9.46 4.32
N HIS A 141 -2.25 10.66 4.60
CA HIS A 141 -2.45 11.72 3.60
C HIS A 141 -1.11 12.23 3.03
N PRO A 142 -1.04 12.57 1.71
CA PRO A 142 0.17 13.05 1.03
C PRO A 142 0.79 14.35 1.55
N ASP A 143 0.16 15.05 2.51
CA ASP A 143 0.72 16.22 3.20
C ASP A 143 1.65 15.83 4.38
N TYR A 144 1.53 14.58 4.83
CA TYR A 144 2.25 14.03 5.97
C TYR A 144 2.89 12.67 5.66
N ASN A 145 2.66 12.15 4.46
CA ASN A 145 3.29 10.93 3.99
C ASN A 145 3.62 11.00 2.50
N LEU A 146 4.90 11.24 2.17
CA LEU A 146 5.37 11.24 0.78
C LEU A 146 5.36 9.83 0.15
N HIS A 147 5.16 8.80 0.97
CA HIS A 147 5.01 7.40 0.57
C HIS A 147 3.55 6.98 0.39
N ALA A 148 2.59 7.92 0.34
CA ALA A 148 1.17 7.60 0.40
C ALA A 148 0.65 6.62 -0.69
N ASP A 149 1.31 6.55 -1.85
CA ASP A 149 1.00 5.61 -2.95
C ASP A 149 1.84 4.30 -2.93
N ASP A 150 2.67 4.08 -1.91
CA ASP A 150 3.47 2.86 -1.77
C ASP A 150 2.58 1.64 -1.41
N ILE A 151 3.10 0.43 -1.62
CA ILE A 151 2.36 -0.85 -1.54
C ILE A 151 1.91 -1.26 -0.12
N ASP A 152 2.34 -0.58 0.94
CA ASP A 152 2.21 -1.00 2.34
C ASP A 152 0.81 -1.53 2.73
N PHE A 153 -0.27 -0.82 2.43
CA PHE A 153 -1.62 -1.32 2.74
C PHE A 153 -2.04 -2.50 1.87
N GLN A 154 -1.57 -2.59 0.61
CA GLN A 154 -1.89 -3.70 -0.29
C GLN A 154 -1.38 -5.03 0.27
N ILE A 155 -0.20 -5.05 0.86
CA ILE A 155 0.37 -6.27 1.49
C ILE A 155 -0.26 -6.56 2.85
N GLU A 156 -1.18 -5.74 3.34
CA GLU A 156 -1.83 -5.87 4.65
C GLU A 156 -3.35 -6.05 4.57
N ALA A 157 -3.94 -5.89 3.38
CA ALA A 157 -5.39 -5.92 3.20
C ALA A 157 -5.98 -7.34 3.13
N ASP A 158 -5.15 -8.38 3.11
CA ASP A 158 -5.60 -9.75 2.82
C ASP A 158 -6.64 -10.27 3.80
N TYR A 159 -6.43 -10.01 5.09
CA TYR A 159 -7.38 -10.43 6.10
C TYR A 159 -8.78 -9.88 5.91
N ILE A 160 -8.90 -8.67 5.33
CA ILE A 160 -10.17 -8.01 5.05
C ILE A 160 -10.92 -8.81 3.99
N GLY A 161 -10.23 -9.18 2.91
CA GLY A 161 -10.79 -10.02 1.86
C GLY A 161 -11.14 -11.43 2.37
N PHE A 162 -10.28 -12.03 3.18
CA PHE A 162 -10.51 -13.37 3.73
C PHE A 162 -11.74 -13.40 4.66
N MET A 163 -12.04 -12.32 5.39
CA MET A 163 -13.23 -12.24 6.25
C MET A 163 -14.51 -11.79 5.52
N CYS A 164 -14.43 -11.41 4.24
CA CYS A 164 -15.56 -10.89 3.49
C CYS A 164 -15.93 -11.77 2.28
N PRO A 165 -16.20 -13.08 2.43
CA PRO A 165 -16.55 -13.95 1.29
C PRO A 165 -17.79 -13.43 0.54
N GLY A 166 -17.63 -13.09 -0.75
CA GLY A 166 -18.70 -12.53 -1.60
C GLY A 166 -19.29 -11.19 -1.13
N MET A 167 -18.59 -10.46 -0.27
CA MET A 167 -19.00 -9.17 0.31
C MET A 167 -17.98 -8.05 0.04
N PRO A 168 -17.67 -7.71 -1.23
CA PRO A 168 -16.66 -6.71 -1.56
C PRO A 168 -17.00 -5.30 -1.03
N ALA A 169 -18.28 -4.92 -0.93
CA ALA A 169 -18.65 -3.62 -0.39
C ALA A 169 -18.35 -3.50 1.12
N THR A 170 -18.57 -4.57 1.90
CA THR A 170 -18.14 -4.63 3.30
C THR A 170 -16.62 -4.62 3.43
N ALA A 171 -15.91 -5.34 2.56
CA ALA A 171 -14.44 -5.30 2.53
C ALA A 171 -13.94 -3.85 2.32
N ASN A 172 -14.53 -3.12 1.37
CA ASN A 172 -14.20 -1.73 1.10
C ASN A 172 -14.38 -0.83 2.33
N GLN A 173 -15.48 -0.99 3.10
CA GLN A 173 -15.69 -0.18 4.31
C GLN A 173 -14.61 -0.39 5.38
N ILE A 174 -14.13 -1.63 5.53
CA ILE A 174 -13.03 -1.93 6.46
C ILE A 174 -11.72 -1.37 5.89
N ALA A 175 -11.49 -1.55 4.59
CA ALA A 175 -10.27 -1.10 3.91
C ALA A 175 -10.13 0.43 3.93
N ASP A 176 -11.22 1.19 3.75
CA ASP A 176 -11.21 2.64 3.84
C ASP A 176 -10.66 3.12 5.20
N LYS A 177 -11.13 2.51 6.28
CA LYS A 177 -10.71 2.87 7.64
C LYS A 177 -9.25 2.53 7.94
N ILE A 178 -8.76 1.41 7.42
CA ILE A 178 -7.45 0.86 7.76
C ILE A 178 -6.38 1.37 6.80
N GLY A 179 -6.64 1.40 5.50
CA GLY A 179 -5.69 1.86 4.49
C GLY A 179 -5.28 3.32 4.69
N HIS A 180 -6.21 4.18 5.12
CA HIS A 180 -5.93 5.58 5.43
C HIS A 180 -5.09 5.80 6.71
N ILE A 181 -4.65 4.73 7.38
CA ILE A 181 -3.65 4.85 8.45
C ILE A 181 -2.29 5.22 7.86
N MET A 182 -1.91 4.59 6.74
CA MET A 182 -0.58 4.72 6.14
C MET A 182 -0.62 5.22 4.69
N ASN A 183 -1.66 4.93 3.93
CA ASN A 183 -1.74 5.23 2.51
C ASN A 183 -2.84 6.24 2.19
N TYR A 184 -2.84 6.71 0.94
CA TYR A 184 -3.90 7.52 0.31
C TYR A 184 -3.90 7.22 -1.20
N GLY A 185 -5.01 7.43 -1.92
CA GLY A 185 -5.01 7.27 -3.38
C GLY A 185 -4.69 5.83 -3.83
N ASP A 186 -3.71 5.68 -4.74
CA ASP A 186 -3.38 4.37 -5.32
C ASP A 186 -2.88 3.37 -4.26
N GLY A 187 -2.25 3.86 -3.18
CA GLY A 187 -1.82 3.01 -2.06
C GLY A 187 -3.01 2.37 -1.31
N VAL A 188 -4.12 3.11 -1.17
CA VAL A 188 -5.36 2.56 -0.60
C VAL A 188 -6.04 1.65 -1.62
N TYR A 189 -6.09 2.06 -2.88
CA TYR A 189 -6.71 1.27 -3.95
C TYR A 189 -6.08 -0.09 -4.14
N GLY A 190 -4.76 -0.23 -3.91
CA GLY A 190 -4.11 -1.53 -3.92
C GLY A 190 -4.68 -2.51 -2.91
N GLY A 191 -4.84 -2.09 -1.66
CA GLY A 191 -5.45 -2.93 -0.63
C GLY A 191 -6.93 -3.21 -0.87
N VAL A 192 -7.68 -2.21 -1.37
CA VAL A 192 -9.10 -2.39 -1.73
C VAL A 192 -9.27 -3.41 -2.86
N PHE A 193 -8.45 -3.31 -3.91
CA PHE A 193 -8.44 -4.24 -5.02
C PHE A 193 -8.09 -5.65 -4.58
N VAL A 194 -7.02 -5.82 -3.78
CA VAL A 194 -6.60 -7.13 -3.26
C VAL A 194 -7.68 -7.74 -2.34
N ALA A 195 -8.28 -6.97 -1.44
CA ALA A 195 -9.37 -7.45 -0.60
C ALA A 195 -10.59 -7.90 -1.44
N ALA A 196 -10.90 -7.17 -2.51
CA ALA A 196 -11.97 -7.52 -3.44
C ALA A 196 -11.65 -8.79 -4.26
N LEU A 197 -10.40 -8.98 -4.70
CA LEU A 197 -9.96 -10.22 -5.37
C LEU A 197 -10.29 -11.45 -4.50
N TYR A 198 -9.90 -11.42 -3.22
CA TYR A 198 -10.18 -12.53 -2.31
C TYR A 198 -11.67 -12.71 -2.05
N SER A 199 -12.41 -11.60 -1.87
CA SER A 199 -13.84 -11.63 -1.65
C SER A 199 -14.59 -12.35 -2.77
N GLU A 200 -14.26 -12.05 -4.03
CA GLU A 200 -14.87 -12.65 -5.22
C GLU A 200 -14.41 -14.10 -5.45
N ALA A 201 -13.15 -14.42 -5.15
CA ALA A 201 -12.54 -15.75 -5.34
C ALA A 201 -13.20 -16.89 -4.54
N TYR A 202 -14.02 -16.57 -3.53
CA TYR A 202 -14.76 -17.60 -2.79
C TYR A 202 -15.80 -18.33 -3.66
N PHE A 203 -16.41 -17.62 -4.62
CA PHE A 203 -17.54 -18.10 -5.42
C PHE A 203 -17.29 -18.12 -6.92
N ASP A 204 -16.07 -17.83 -7.35
CA ASP A 204 -15.65 -17.83 -8.75
C ASP A 204 -14.26 -18.45 -8.86
N ASN A 205 -13.97 -19.05 -10.01
CA ASN A 205 -12.66 -19.62 -10.33
C ASN A 205 -12.13 -19.14 -11.68
N ASP A 206 -12.89 -18.31 -12.40
CA ASP A 206 -12.41 -17.62 -13.59
C ASP A 206 -11.61 -16.40 -13.16
N ILE A 207 -10.29 -16.49 -13.30
CA ILE A 207 -9.34 -15.46 -12.89
C ILE A 207 -9.64 -14.10 -13.54
N SER A 208 -9.96 -14.09 -14.84
CA SER A 208 -10.24 -12.85 -15.55
C SER A 208 -11.49 -12.18 -14.99
N LYS A 209 -12.54 -12.96 -14.73
CA LYS A 209 -13.78 -12.46 -14.14
C LYS A 209 -13.60 -11.97 -12.70
N ILE A 210 -12.75 -12.62 -11.91
CA ILE A 210 -12.42 -12.18 -10.54
C ILE A 210 -11.73 -10.81 -10.59
N ILE A 211 -10.75 -10.64 -11.49
CA ILE A 211 -10.04 -9.36 -11.68
C ILE A 211 -11.02 -8.26 -12.12
N ASP A 212 -11.83 -8.52 -13.13
CA ASP A 212 -12.81 -7.56 -13.67
C ASP A 212 -13.78 -7.08 -12.59
N LYS A 213 -14.25 -7.98 -11.73
CA LYS A 213 -15.13 -7.60 -10.61
C LYS A 213 -14.39 -6.84 -9.51
N ALA A 214 -13.18 -7.26 -9.16
CA ALA A 214 -12.39 -6.58 -8.14
C ALA A 214 -12.06 -5.13 -8.55
N LEU A 215 -11.84 -4.87 -9.85
CA LEU A 215 -11.67 -3.52 -10.39
C LEU A 215 -12.87 -2.59 -10.12
N LEU A 216 -14.09 -3.13 -10.01
CA LEU A 216 -15.28 -2.34 -9.72
C LEU A 216 -15.32 -1.81 -8.26
N SER A 217 -14.42 -2.27 -7.39
CA SER A 217 -14.25 -1.75 -6.02
C SER A 217 -13.40 -0.48 -5.95
N ILE A 218 -12.72 -0.08 -7.03
CA ILE A 218 -11.86 1.11 -7.08
C ILE A 218 -12.32 2.07 -8.19
N PRO A 219 -11.98 3.36 -8.12
CA PRO A 219 -12.34 4.32 -9.18
C PRO A 219 -11.70 3.91 -10.51
N ALA A 220 -12.48 3.84 -11.58
CA ALA A 220 -12.00 3.41 -12.89
C ALA A 220 -10.97 4.38 -13.49
N GLU A 221 -11.00 5.64 -13.04
CA GLU A 221 -10.09 6.71 -13.46
C GLU A 221 -8.73 6.67 -12.75
N SER A 222 -8.62 5.92 -11.64
CA SER A 222 -7.38 5.80 -10.85
C SER A 222 -6.25 5.19 -11.68
N ASP A 223 -5.01 5.61 -11.40
CA ASP A 223 -3.84 5.05 -12.06
C ASP A 223 -3.71 3.55 -11.75
N TYR A 224 -4.11 3.10 -10.55
CA TYR A 224 -4.23 1.69 -10.19
C TYR A 224 -5.17 0.90 -11.12
N ALA A 225 -6.40 1.39 -11.33
CA ALA A 225 -7.34 0.72 -12.24
C ALA A 225 -6.81 0.69 -13.68
N ARG A 226 -6.19 1.79 -14.14
CA ARG A 226 -5.64 1.88 -15.50
C ARG A 226 -4.48 0.92 -15.73
N ILE A 227 -3.55 0.77 -14.79
CA ILE A 227 -2.42 -0.15 -14.97
C ILE A 227 -2.85 -1.61 -14.97
N VAL A 228 -3.84 -1.99 -14.15
CA VAL A 228 -4.41 -3.34 -14.18
C VAL A 228 -5.11 -3.60 -15.52
N ASN A 229 -5.90 -2.64 -16.03
CA ASN A 229 -6.50 -2.75 -17.36
C ASN A 229 -5.46 -2.83 -18.48
N ASP A 230 -4.33 -2.13 -18.35
CA ASP A 230 -3.20 -2.26 -19.27
C ASP A 230 -2.63 -3.68 -19.24
N VAL A 231 -2.50 -4.32 -18.07
CA VAL A 231 -2.08 -5.74 -17.98
C VAL A 231 -3.06 -6.66 -18.70
N ILE A 232 -4.37 -6.45 -18.53
CA ILE A 232 -5.40 -7.23 -19.24
C ILE A 232 -5.26 -7.08 -20.76
N LEU A 233 -5.08 -5.84 -21.24
CA LEU A 233 -4.86 -5.54 -22.65
C LEU A 233 -3.58 -6.19 -23.18
N LEU A 234 -2.48 -6.08 -22.43
CA LEU A 234 -1.19 -6.65 -22.79
C LEU A 234 -1.22 -8.17 -22.80
N HIS A 235 -1.95 -8.80 -21.87
CA HIS A 235 -2.18 -10.24 -21.87
C HIS A 235 -2.97 -10.71 -23.10
N GLN A 236 -3.99 -9.95 -23.51
CA GLN A 236 -4.73 -10.25 -24.75
C GLN A 236 -3.85 -10.15 -26.00
N HIS A 237 -2.90 -9.21 -26.03
CA HIS A 237 -2.00 -9.02 -27.17
C HIS A 237 -0.81 -10.00 -27.17
N TYR A 238 -0.25 -10.31 -26.00
CA TYR A 238 0.90 -11.20 -25.81
C TYR A 238 0.55 -12.45 -24.96
N PRO A 239 -0.44 -13.28 -25.35
CA PRO A 239 -1.03 -14.31 -24.46
C PRO A 239 -0.05 -15.39 -23.97
N ALA A 240 1.09 -15.56 -24.61
CA ALA A 240 2.12 -16.52 -24.22
C ALA A 240 3.47 -15.87 -23.85
N ASP A 241 3.59 -14.54 -23.95
CA ASP A 241 4.85 -13.82 -23.75
C ASP A 241 4.69 -12.71 -22.71
N TRP A 242 4.65 -13.13 -21.45
CA TRP A 242 4.57 -12.21 -20.33
C TRP A 242 5.76 -11.24 -20.28
N ARG A 243 6.93 -11.59 -20.85
CA ARG A 243 8.10 -10.70 -20.85
C ARG A 243 7.92 -9.54 -21.82
N ALA A 244 7.33 -9.78 -22.99
CA ALA A 244 6.95 -8.70 -23.91
C ALA A 244 5.91 -7.76 -23.27
N ALA A 245 4.88 -8.31 -22.62
CA ALA A 245 3.91 -7.53 -21.88
C ALA A 245 4.55 -6.71 -20.74
N TRP A 246 5.42 -7.34 -19.94
CA TRP A 246 6.14 -6.69 -18.85
C TRP A 246 6.98 -5.51 -19.35
N ALA A 247 7.68 -5.66 -20.48
CA ALA A 247 8.53 -4.60 -21.02
C ALA A 247 7.72 -3.36 -21.44
N GLU A 248 6.55 -3.56 -22.06
CA GLU A 248 5.63 -2.48 -22.41
C GLU A 248 5.05 -1.79 -21.18
N LEU A 249 4.66 -2.58 -20.17
CA LEU A 249 4.14 -2.09 -18.91
C LEU A 249 5.17 -1.24 -18.15
N GLU A 250 6.40 -1.74 -18.01
CA GLU A 250 7.52 -1.05 -17.38
C GLU A 250 7.86 0.26 -18.11
N ALA A 251 7.84 0.25 -19.45
CA ALA A 251 8.11 1.45 -20.24
C ALA A 251 7.06 2.56 -20.00
N LYS A 252 5.80 2.18 -19.78
CA LYS A 252 4.71 3.13 -19.48
C LYS A 252 4.72 3.59 -18.02
N TRP A 253 4.92 2.68 -17.07
CA TRP A 253 4.60 2.91 -15.65
C TRP A 253 5.82 2.91 -14.71
N GLY A 254 6.97 2.38 -15.11
CA GLY A 254 8.12 2.14 -14.22
C GLY A 254 8.79 3.39 -13.65
N LYS A 255 8.40 4.60 -14.10
CA LYS A 255 9.03 5.89 -13.76
C LYS A 255 8.04 6.98 -13.31
N VAL A 256 6.84 6.60 -12.85
CA VAL A 256 5.80 7.57 -12.42
C VAL A 256 5.63 7.66 -10.90
N GLN A 257 6.43 6.90 -10.14
CA GLN A 257 6.43 6.84 -8.68
C GLN A 257 7.06 8.09 -8.05
N ILE A 258 6.61 8.45 -6.84
CA ILE A 258 7.17 9.56 -6.05
C ILE A 258 8.21 9.05 -5.04
N CYS A 259 7.92 7.97 -4.32
CA CYS A 259 8.91 7.27 -3.51
C CYS A 259 10.04 6.73 -4.39
N GLY A 260 11.30 7.00 -4.02
CA GLY A 260 12.45 6.57 -4.81
C GLY A 260 12.59 7.24 -6.18
N ALA A 261 11.90 8.36 -6.42
CA ALA A 261 11.90 9.01 -7.73
C ALA A 261 13.31 9.35 -8.24
N GLY A 262 13.48 9.21 -9.56
CA GLY A 262 14.77 9.37 -10.23
C GLY A 262 15.71 8.17 -10.10
N THR A 263 15.23 7.04 -9.58
CA THR A 263 15.98 5.77 -9.48
C THR A 263 15.21 4.62 -10.14
N SER A 264 15.82 3.43 -10.24
CA SER A 264 15.15 2.21 -10.69
C SER A 264 14.28 1.54 -9.61
N PHE A 265 14.49 1.92 -8.34
CA PHE A 265 13.71 1.41 -7.22
C PHE A 265 12.25 1.84 -7.36
N ASN A 266 11.35 0.89 -7.16
CA ASN A 266 9.93 1.14 -7.21
C ASN A 266 9.20 0.22 -6.23
N ILE A 267 8.40 0.82 -5.34
CA ILE A 267 7.55 0.14 -4.38
C ILE A 267 6.11 0.67 -4.45
N ASP A 268 5.77 1.31 -5.57
CA ASP A 268 4.46 1.89 -5.80
C ASP A 268 3.40 0.78 -5.88
N ALA A 269 2.27 0.99 -5.21
CA ALA A 269 1.19 0.01 -5.13
C ALA A 269 0.70 -0.41 -6.52
N LYS A 270 0.61 0.54 -7.47
CA LYS A 270 0.03 0.27 -8.79
C LYS A 270 0.89 -0.67 -9.62
N LEU A 271 2.21 -0.51 -9.59
CA LEU A 271 3.13 -1.35 -10.37
C LEU A 271 3.18 -2.78 -9.80
N ASN A 272 3.25 -2.90 -8.47
CA ASN A 272 3.24 -4.20 -7.80
C ASN A 272 1.88 -4.90 -7.95
N GLY A 273 0.78 -4.15 -7.82
CA GLY A 273 -0.58 -4.63 -8.14
C GLY A 273 -0.69 -5.21 -9.54
N ALA A 274 -0.06 -4.57 -10.52
CA ALA A 274 0.01 -5.08 -11.89
C ALA A 274 0.77 -6.42 -11.98
N PHE A 275 1.83 -6.61 -11.19
CA PHE A 275 2.60 -7.87 -11.14
C PHE A 275 1.81 -9.02 -10.49
N ILE A 276 0.92 -8.74 -9.53
CA ILE A 276 -0.06 -9.72 -9.04
C ILE A 276 -0.93 -10.20 -10.22
N VAL A 277 -1.48 -9.26 -10.98
CA VAL A 277 -2.39 -9.55 -12.11
C VAL A 277 -1.65 -10.29 -13.24
N MET A 278 -0.40 -9.93 -13.52
CA MET A 278 0.45 -10.68 -14.46
C MET A 278 0.63 -12.13 -14.02
N GLY A 279 0.97 -12.36 -12.74
CA GLY A 279 1.09 -13.70 -12.18
C GLY A 279 -0.20 -14.50 -12.33
N LEU A 280 -1.35 -13.89 -12.01
CA LEU A 280 -2.66 -14.55 -12.08
C LEU A 280 -3.06 -14.92 -13.52
N LEU A 281 -2.98 -13.98 -14.46
CA LEU A 281 -3.41 -14.19 -15.85
C LEU A 281 -2.49 -15.18 -16.58
N TYR A 282 -1.18 -14.97 -16.53
CA TYR A 282 -0.23 -15.86 -17.21
C TYR A 282 0.00 -17.17 -16.46
N GLY A 283 -0.25 -17.19 -15.15
CA GLY A 283 -0.23 -18.40 -14.33
C GLY A 283 -1.38 -19.35 -14.61
N ASP A 284 -2.51 -18.85 -15.12
CA ASP A 284 -3.68 -19.63 -15.56
C ASP A 284 -4.16 -20.65 -14.51
N GLY A 285 -4.14 -20.24 -13.24
CA GLY A 285 -4.57 -21.05 -12.10
C GLY A 285 -3.57 -22.14 -11.66
N ASP A 286 -2.38 -22.21 -12.26
CA ASP A 286 -1.28 -23.05 -11.78
C ASP A 286 -0.49 -22.32 -10.68
N PRO A 287 -0.41 -22.88 -9.45
CA PRO A 287 0.30 -22.27 -8.33
C PRO A 287 1.77 -21.94 -8.60
N ALA A 288 2.52 -22.86 -9.21
CA ALA A 288 3.95 -22.69 -9.39
C ALA A 288 4.25 -21.64 -10.46
N LYS A 289 3.51 -21.69 -11.59
CA LYS A 289 3.63 -20.72 -12.68
C LYS A 289 3.21 -19.32 -12.23
N THR A 290 2.15 -19.22 -11.44
CA THR A 290 1.67 -17.94 -10.88
C THR A 290 2.76 -17.29 -10.05
N MET A 291 3.32 -18.02 -9.06
CA MET A 291 4.41 -17.51 -8.21
C MET A 291 5.65 -17.16 -9.04
N GLU A 292 6.08 -18.04 -9.93
CA GLU A 292 7.26 -17.82 -10.79
C GLU A 292 7.14 -16.51 -11.57
N ILE A 293 6.00 -16.24 -12.20
CA ILE A 293 5.81 -15.03 -13.02
C ILE A 293 5.76 -13.78 -12.15
N SER A 294 4.95 -13.77 -11.09
CA SER A 294 4.84 -12.60 -10.21
C SER A 294 6.17 -12.25 -9.52
N THR A 295 6.96 -13.24 -9.12
CA THR A 295 8.30 -13.01 -8.56
C THR A 295 9.26 -12.46 -9.60
N ARG A 296 9.23 -12.99 -10.83
CA ARG A 296 10.15 -12.59 -11.89
C ARG A 296 9.87 -11.21 -12.49
N CYS A 297 8.71 -10.63 -12.22
CA CYS A 297 8.43 -9.24 -12.56
C CYS A 297 9.37 -8.25 -11.84
N GLY A 298 10.01 -8.67 -10.74
CA GLY A 298 11.04 -7.88 -10.05
C GLY A 298 10.48 -6.95 -8.97
N GLN A 299 11.20 -5.87 -8.71
CA GLN A 299 10.91 -4.88 -7.66
C GLN A 299 10.76 -5.53 -6.27
N ASP A 300 9.63 -5.28 -5.61
CA ASP A 300 9.28 -5.84 -4.31
C ASP A 300 8.72 -7.25 -4.49
N SER A 301 9.62 -8.22 -4.68
CA SER A 301 9.25 -9.48 -5.33
C SER A 301 8.69 -10.56 -4.40
N ASP A 302 8.58 -10.31 -3.10
CA ASP A 302 8.00 -11.22 -2.11
C ASP A 302 6.49 -11.01 -1.94
N CYS A 303 6.03 -9.77 -1.94
CA CYS A 303 4.62 -9.44 -1.78
C CYS A 303 3.75 -9.84 -2.98
N ASN A 304 4.25 -9.67 -4.20
CA ASN A 304 3.50 -9.99 -5.43
C ASN A 304 3.09 -11.47 -5.54
N PRO A 305 4.01 -12.46 -5.42
CA PRO A 305 3.63 -13.87 -5.37
C PRO A 305 2.81 -14.22 -4.12
N SER A 306 3.00 -13.50 -3.01
CA SER A 306 2.22 -13.65 -1.78
C SER A 306 0.74 -13.40 -2.03
N ASN A 307 0.38 -12.24 -2.59
CA ASN A 307 -1.01 -11.92 -2.88
C ASN A 307 -1.59 -12.80 -4.00
N ALA A 308 -0.84 -13.04 -5.08
CA ALA A 308 -1.32 -13.86 -6.20
C ALA A 308 -1.60 -15.32 -5.78
N MET A 309 -0.69 -15.92 -5.01
CA MET A 309 -0.86 -17.28 -4.51
C MET A 309 -1.99 -17.39 -3.47
N ALA A 310 -2.24 -16.34 -2.69
CA ALA A 310 -3.39 -16.29 -1.78
C ALA A 310 -4.73 -16.30 -2.54
N VAL A 311 -4.84 -15.67 -3.71
CA VAL A 311 -6.06 -15.74 -4.55
C VAL A 311 -6.32 -17.19 -4.96
N LEU A 312 -5.30 -17.89 -5.46
CA LEU A 312 -5.42 -19.30 -5.81
C LEU A 312 -5.72 -20.18 -4.58
N GLY A 313 -5.18 -19.82 -3.42
CA GLY A 313 -5.48 -20.42 -2.14
C GLY A 313 -6.97 -20.32 -1.77
N VAL A 314 -7.59 -19.15 -1.94
CA VAL A 314 -9.03 -18.98 -1.71
C VAL A 314 -9.86 -19.76 -2.74
N ILE A 315 -9.44 -19.80 -4.01
CA ILE A 315 -10.14 -20.57 -5.05
C ILE A 315 -10.11 -22.08 -4.74
N LYS A 316 -8.92 -22.63 -4.45
CA LYS A 316 -8.69 -24.07 -4.34
C LYS A 316 -8.88 -24.64 -2.93
N GLY A 317 -8.80 -23.80 -1.91
CA GLY A 317 -8.64 -24.23 -0.53
C GLY A 317 -7.25 -24.79 -0.24
N LEU A 318 -6.89 -24.89 1.04
CA LEU A 318 -5.61 -25.50 1.45
C LEU A 318 -5.52 -26.94 0.92
N SER A 319 -6.63 -27.69 1.00
CA SER A 319 -6.71 -29.07 0.51
C SER A 319 -6.44 -29.22 -1.00
N GLY A 320 -6.67 -28.17 -1.79
CA GLY A 320 -6.44 -28.14 -3.24
C GLY A 320 -5.07 -27.63 -3.69
N LEU A 321 -4.20 -27.20 -2.76
CA LEU A 321 -2.81 -26.82 -3.08
C LEU A 321 -1.91 -28.06 -3.23
N PRO A 322 -0.71 -27.96 -3.86
CA PRO A 322 0.26 -29.05 -3.89
C PRO A 322 0.54 -29.64 -2.50
N VAL A 323 0.61 -30.97 -2.40
CA VAL A 323 0.66 -31.71 -1.12
C VAL A 323 1.87 -31.29 -0.27
N GLU A 324 3.01 -31.05 -0.92
CA GLU A 324 4.23 -30.56 -0.29
C GLU A 324 4.05 -29.17 0.36
N TYR A 325 3.24 -28.29 -0.24
CA TYR A 325 2.93 -26.98 0.32
C TYR A 325 2.01 -27.11 1.52
N GLN A 326 0.99 -27.96 1.42
CA GLN A 326 0.09 -28.26 2.53
C GLN A 326 0.86 -28.78 3.74
N ASN A 327 1.75 -29.75 3.52
CA ASN A 327 2.54 -30.37 4.58
C ASN A 327 3.49 -29.36 5.23
N ALA A 328 4.12 -28.49 4.44
CA ALA A 328 5.02 -27.48 4.95
C ALA A 328 4.31 -26.44 5.84
N VAL A 329 3.14 -25.94 5.41
CA VAL A 329 2.33 -25.00 6.21
C VAL A 329 1.82 -25.68 7.48
N LYS A 330 1.28 -26.90 7.39
CA LYS A 330 0.80 -27.66 8.55
C LYS A 330 1.91 -27.91 9.57
N ALA A 331 3.15 -28.15 9.13
CA ALA A 331 4.29 -28.38 10.02
C ALA A 331 4.64 -27.19 10.92
N ILE A 332 4.24 -25.97 10.55
CA ILE A 332 4.44 -24.75 11.35
C ILE A 332 3.11 -24.14 11.83
N GLY A 333 1.99 -24.86 11.71
CA GLY A 333 0.64 -24.31 11.90
C GLY A 333 0.38 -23.64 13.25
N ASP A 334 1.09 -24.08 14.29
CA ASP A 334 1.01 -23.54 15.66
C ASP A 334 2.18 -22.62 16.04
N SER A 335 3.13 -22.38 15.13
CA SER A 335 4.21 -21.42 15.36
C SER A 335 3.64 -20.00 15.37
N THR A 336 4.03 -19.20 16.35
CA THR A 336 3.56 -17.82 16.51
C THR A 336 4.35 -16.87 15.60
N PHE A 337 3.65 -16.00 14.86
CA PHE A 337 4.24 -14.91 14.09
C PHE A 337 4.83 -13.85 15.01
N ILE A 338 6.00 -13.31 14.67
CA ILE A 338 6.74 -12.42 15.58
C ILE A 338 5.90 -11.23 16.03
N ASN A 339 6.05 -10.82 17.29
CA ASN A 339 5.34 -9.68 17.89
C ASN A 339 3.80 -9.77 17.86
N THR A 340 3.24 -10.95 17.58
CA THR A 340 1.80 -11.20 17.62
C THR A 340 1.45 -12.29 18.62
N SER A 341 0.15 -12.49 18.85
CA SER A 341 -0.38 -13.67 19.54
C SER A 341 -0.96 -14.70 18.57
N TYR A 342 -0.67 -14.59 17.27
CA TYR A 342 -1.27 -15.36 16.20
C TYR A 342 -0.33 -16.44 15.69
N SER A 343 -0.88 -17.63 15.45
CA SER A 343 -0.31 -18.67 14.60
C SER A 343 -1.15 -18.80 13.33
N PHE A 344 -0.71 -19.61 12.36
CA PHE A 344 -1.50 -19.89 11.16
C PHE A 344 -2.89 -20.45 11.54
N ASN A 345 -2.95 -21.46 12.41
CA ASN A 345 -4.21 -22.07 12.83
C ASN A 345 -5.14 -21.05 13.50
N LYS A 346 -4.59 -20.18 14.37
CA LYS A 346 -5.38 -19.13 15.01
C LYS A 346 -5.85 -18.06 14.02
N ALA A 347 -5.03 -17.69 13.04
CA ALA A 347 -5.43 -16.74 11.99
C ALA A 347 -6.61 -17.29 11.17
N VAL A 348 -6.57 -18.57 10.80
CA VAL A 348 -7.66 -19.26 10.10
C VAL A 348 -8.94 -19.25 10.94
N ASP A 349 -8.87 -19.69 12.19
CA ASP A 349 -10.04 -19.77 13.07
C ASP A 349 -10.67 -18.39 13.33
N LYS A 350 -9.85 -17.39 13.61
CA LYS A 350 -10.33 -16.03 13.86
C LYS A 350 -10.92 -15.38 12.61
N THR A 351 -10.32 -15.64 11.44
CA THR A 351 -10.88 -15.17 10.16
C THR A 351 -12.25 -15.79 9.91
N LEU A 352 -12.44 -17.09 10.18
CA LEU A 352 -13.73 -17.76 10.07
C LEU A 352 -14.78 -17.15 11.01
N ASP A 353 -14.41 -16.90 12.27
CA ASP A 353 -15.29 -16.25 13.24
C ASP A 353 -15.77 -14.88 12.75
N TYR A 354 -14.86 -14.06 12.21
CA TYR A 354 -15.21 -12.74 11.68
C TYR A 354 -16.03 -12.83 10.40
N ALA A 355 -15.74 -13.79 9.50
CA ALA A 355 -16.53 -14.01 8.30
C ALA A 355 -17.99 -14.35 8.62
N GLN A 356 -18.22 -15.21 9.61
CA GLN A 356 -19.57 -15.54 10.06
C GLN A 356 -20.29 -14.32 10.67
N LYS A 357 -19.59 -13.54 11.51
CA LYS A 357 -20.15 -12.32 12.12
C LYS A 357 -20.53 -11.28 11.07
N LEU A 358 -19.61 -11.00 10.13
CA LEU A 358 -19.81 -10.02 9.07
C LEU A 358 -20.95 -10.46 8.14
N ALA A 359 -21.03 -11.73 7.78
CA ALA A 359 -22.13 -12.25 6.96
C ALA A 359 -23.49 -12.03 7.65
N VAL A 360 -23.61 -12.35 8.95
CA VAL A 360 -24.85 -12.12 9.71
C VAL A 360 -25.18 -10.62 9.82
N GLN A 361 -24.19 -9.77 10.11
CA GLN A 361 -24.37 -8.32 10.16
C GLN A 361 -24.86 -7.73 8.83
N ASN A 362 -24.50 -8.36 7.70
CA ASN A 362 -24.90 -7.95 6.37
C ASN A 362 -26.14 -8.69 5.83
N GLY A 363 -26.94 -9.30 6.73
CA GLY A 363 -28.22 -9.92 6.40
C GLY A 363 -28.14 -11.34 5.86
N GLY A 364 -27.01 -12.02 6.08
CA GLY A 364 -26.86 -13.46 5.93
C GLY A 364 -27.34 -14.25 7.17
N GLU A 365 -27.16 -15.56 7.13
CA GLU A 365 -27.55 -16.47 8.22
C GLU A 365 -26.40 -17.44 8.51
N SER A 366 -26.07 -17.63 9.79
CA SER A 366 -25.15 -18.68 10.24
C SER A 366 -25.95 -19.80 10.91
N ALA A 367 -25.92 -20.99 10.32
CA ALA A 367 -26.57 -22.19 10.84
C ALA A 367 -25.53 -23.27 11.12
N SER A 368 -25.91 -24.35 11.83
CA SER A 368 -24.98 -25.43 12.15
C SER A 368 -24.42 -26.06 10.86
N GLY A 369 -23.14 -25.82 10.56
CA GLY A 369 -22.41 -26.40 9.43
C GLY A 369 -22.43 -25.59 8.13
N GLU A 370 -23.20 -24.51 8.02
CA GLU A 370 -23.31 -23.69 6.80
C GLU A 370 -23.42 -22.20 7.09
N LEU A 371 -22.86 -21.39 6.19
CA LEU A 371 -23.00 -19.94 6.16
C LEU A 371 -23.75 -19.52 4.89
N LYS A 372 -24.89 -18.84 5.06
CA LYS A 372 -25.60 -18.15 3.99
C LYS A 372 -25.14 -16.71 3.95
N ILE A 373 -24.72 -16.27 2.77
CA ILE A 373 -24.15 -14.95 2.53
C ILE A 373 -25.03 -14.24 1.51
N LYS A 374 -25.45 -13.04 1.85
CA LYS A 374 -26.06 -12.12 0.91
C LYS A 374 -24.94 -11.45 0.11
N VAL A 375 -24.69 -11.92 -1.11
CA VAL A 375 -23.55 -11.41 -1.88
C VAL A 375 -23.77 -9.95 -2.26
N GLN A 376 -22.69 -9.20 -2.26
CA GLN A 376 -22.69 -7.76 -2.51
C GLN A 376 -22.09 -7.48 -3.87
N GLN A 377 -22.56 -6.41 -4.50
CA GLN A 377 -21.88 -5.89 -5.69
C GLN A 377 -20.70 -5.03 -5.22
N PRO A 378 -19.55 -5.07 -5.92
CA PRO A 378 -18.46 -4.12 -5.70
C PRO A 378 -18.95 -2.68 -5.85
N GLN A 379 -18.34 -1.77 -5.10
CA GLN A 379 -18.64 -0.34 -5.17
C GLN A 379 -17.36 0.48 -5.08
N ALA A 380 -17.09 1.25 -6.13
CA ALA A 380 -15.93 2.14 -6.19
C ALA A 380 -15.98 3.24 -5.12
N PHE A 381 -14.80 3.58 -4.59
CA PHE A 381 -14.58 4.79 -3.80
C PHE A 381 -14.73 6.06 -4.63
N ALA A 382 -14.71 7.20 -3.94
CA ALA A 382 -14.41 8.47 -4.60
C ALA A 382 -12.95 8.46 -5.09
N LEU A 383 -12.69 9.16 -6.20
CA LEU A 383 -11.33 9.32 -6.71
C LEU A 383 -10.51 10.22 -5.77
N GLU A 384 -9.33 9.71 -5.44
CA GLU A 384 -8.29 10.29 -4.62
C GLU A 384 -6.99 10.11 -5.39
N VAL A 385 -6.20 11.18 -5.47
CA VAL A 385 -4.92 11.18 -6.18
C VAL A 385 -3.92 11.80 -5.24
N ALA A 386 -2.96 11.01 -4.75
CA ALA A 386 -2.02 11.49 -3.74
C ALA A 386 -1.11 12.61 -4.29
N PHE A 387 -0.62 12.44 -5.52
CA PHE A 387 0.33 13.37 -6.14
C PHE A 387 -0.11 13.77 -7.56
N PRO A 388 -1.15 14.62 -7.68
CA PRO A 388 -1.69 15.01 -8.98
C PRO A 388 -0.68 15.85 -9.76
N LYS A 389 -0.31 15.37 -10.96
CA LYS A 389 0.66 16.02 -11.87
C LYS A 389 2.03 16.32 -11.26
N LEU A 390 2.40 15.68 -10.15
CA LEU A 390 3.71 15.85 -9.55
C LEU A 390 4.72 14.96 -10.28
N VAL A 391 5.77 15.57 -10.82
CA VAL A 391 6.83 14.87 -11.54
C VAL A 391 8.17 15.24 -10.94
N PHE A 392 9.03 14.24 -10.72
CA PHE A 392 10.40 14.45 -10.28
C PHE A 392 11.20 15.23 -11.32
N ASP A 393 11.97 16.21 -10.87
CA ASP A 393 12.82 17.02 -11.74
C ASP A 393 14.30 16.71 -11.51
N ARG A 394 14.79 16.91 -10.28
CA ARG A 394 16.22 16.74 -9.95
C ARG A 394 16.46 16.61 -8.45
N LYS A 395 17.68 16.21 -8.08
CA LYS A 395 18.18 16.22 -6.70
C LYS A 395 19.18 17.36 -6.49
N ILE A 396 19.12 18.00 -5.33
CA ILE A 396 20.14 18.95 -4.86
C ILE A 396 20.78 18.35 -3.61
N SER A 397 22.02 17.89 -3.71
CA SER A 397 22.75 17.36 -2.56
C SER A 397 23.00 18.45 -1.52
N ALA A 398 22.94 18.12 -0.23
CA ALA A 398 23.32 19.03 0.85
C ALA A 398 24.80 19.47 0.79
N PHE A 399 25.63 18.81 -0.03
CA PHE A 399 27.04 19.14 -0.27
C PHE A 399 27.26 19.97 -1.55
N ALA A 400 26.20 20.34 -2.26
CA ALA A 400 26.31 21.15 -3.48
C ALA A 400 26.81 22.57 -3.17
N THR A 401 27.59 23.15 -4.09
CA THR A 401 28.06 24.54 -3.98
C THR A 401 27.06 25.56 -4.53
N GLU A 402 26.18 25.13 -5.43
CA GLU A 402 25.12 25.94 -6.00
C GLU A 402 23.77 25.58 -5.37
N GLY A 403 22.98 26.59 -5.04
CA GLY A 403 21.64 26.40 -4.49
C GLY A 403 21.60 25.93 -3.04
N VAL A 404 22.74 25.72 -2.36
CA VAL A 404 22.80 25.37 -0.94
C VAL A 404 23.58 26.42 -0.16
N GLN A 405 23.03 26.84 0.98
CA GLN A 405 23.69 27.75 1.92
C GLN A 405 23.65 27.17 3.32
N ILE A 406 24.81 27.08 3.97
CA ILE A 406 24.96 26.58 5.34
C ILE A 406 25.49 27.71 6.22
N LYS A 407 24.90 27.86 7.40
CA LYS A 407 25.34 28.78 8.46
C LYS A 407 25.46 28.03 9.77
N GLY A 408 26.52 28.29 10.51
CA GLY A 408 26.80 27.62 11.78
C GLY A 408 27.78 26.45 11.64
N HIS A 409 27.78 25.56 12.63
CA HIS A 409 28.78 24.48 12.73
C HIS A 409 28.19 23.14 12.33
N TRP A 410 28.35 22.79 11.06
CA TRP A 410 27.90 21.52 10.50
C TRP A 410 29.05 20.53 10.35
N SER A 411 28.78 19.27 10.65
CA SER A 411 29.70 18.15 10.47
C SER A 411 29.14 17.17 9.45
N ASN A 412 30.01 16.35 8.84
CA ASN A 412 29.59 15.36 7.86
C ASN A 412 29.67 13.95 8.44
N VAL A 413 28.71 13.11 8.07
CA VAL A 413 28.67 11.68 8.39
C VAL A 413 28.48 10.88 7.11
N GLY A 414 29.06 9.69 7.03
CA GLY A 414 28.84 8.77 5.92
C GLY A 414 29.46 7.40 6.16
N PRO A 415 29.11 6.40 5.34
CA PRO A 415 29.65 5.06 5.45
C PRO A 415 31.18 5.12 5.36
N LYS A 416 31.85 4.54 6.36
CA LYS A 416 33.29 4.30 6.31
C LYS A 416 33.53 3.11 5.40
N ASP A 417 33.80 3.35 4.13
CA ASP A 417 34.30 2.32 3.22
C ASP A 417 35.82 2.16 3.45
N PRO A 418 36.28 1.06 4.07
CA PRO A 418 37.71 0.86 4.32
C PRO A 418 38.52 0.64 3.04
N THR A 419 37.88 0.48 1.88
CA THR A 419 38.52 0.25 0.58
C THR A 419 38.65 1.50 -0.29
N LYS A 420 38.03 2.62 0.10
CA LYS A 420 38.12 3.91 -0.63
C LYS A 420 39.03 4.90 0.10
N LEU A 421 39.85 5.62 -0.66
CA LEU A 421 40.76 6.65 -0.14
C LEU A 421 40.01 7.84 0.49
N GLU A 422 38.75 8.08 0.09
CA GLU A 422 37.93 9.16 0.63
C GLU A 422 36.59 8.63 1.14
N ALA A 423 36.24 9.01 2.37
CA ALA A 423 34.93 8.72 2.94
C ALA A 423 33.86 9.53 2.18
N ARG A 424 32.90 8.84 1.56
CA ARG A 424 31.74 9.52 0.95
C ARG A 424 30.83 10.02 2.07
N SER A 425 30.61 11.33 2.13
CA SER A 425 29.64 11.91 3.05
C SER A 425 28.22 11.54 2.60
N GLN A 426 27.41 10.99 3.51
CA GLN A 426 26.00 10.63 3.31
C GLN A 426 25.08 11.76 3.75
N ALA A 427 25.32 12.35 4.92
CA ALA A 427 24.56 13.48 5.44
C ALA A 427 25.49 14.55 6.04
N THR A 428 25.02 15.80 6.04
CA THR A 428 25.55 16.86 6.88
C THR A 428 24.63 17.04 8.08
N PHE A 429 25.16 17.33 9.26
CA PHE A 429 24.37 17.45 10.48
C PHE A 429 24.88 18.51 11.44
N SER A 430 23.96 19.03 12.25
CA SER A 430 24.25 19.86 13.42
C SER A 430 23.25 19.58 14.54
N GLY A 431 23.71 19.69 15.78
CA GLY A 431 22.86 19.67 16.98
C GLY A 431 22.77 21.01 17.70
N ASN A 432 23.38 22.07 17.14
CA ASN A 432 23.47 23.39 17.79
C ASN A 432 22.26 24.25 17.45
N ALA A 433 21.66 24.88 18.46
CA ALA A 433 20.56 25.80 18.25
C ALA A 433 20.96 26.99 17.37
N GLY A 434 20.16 27.29 16.34
CA GLY A 434 20.37 28.40 15.42
C GLY A 434 21.27 28.11 14.21
N ASP A 435 21.82 26.90 14.09
CA ASP A 435 22.49 26.46 12.86
C ASP A 435 21.45 26.28 11.74
N GLU A 436 21.78 26.70 10.52
CA GLU A 436 20.84 26.78 9.40
C GLU A 436 21.41 26.09 8.15
N ILE A 437 20.56 25.39 7.40
CA ILE A 437 20.81 24.98 6.01
C ILE A 437 19.64 25.39 5.13
N SER A 438 19.93 25.94 3.96
CA SER A 438 18.92 26.42 3.01
C SER A 438 19.16 25.85 1.62
N PHE A 439 18.08 25.48 0.94
CA PHE A 439 18.05 25.04 -0.45
C PHE A 439 17.28 26.07 -1.29
N THR A 440 17.88 26.54 -2.37
CA THR A 440 17.22 27.37 -3.40
C THR A 440 16.98 26.51 -4.62
N LEU A 441 15.73 26.45 -5.06
CA LEU A 441 15.26 25.58 -6.13
C LEU A 441 14.30 26.34 -7.04
N GLU A 442 14.04 25.75 -8.20
CA GLU A 442 12.99 26.19 -9.11
C GLU A 442 12.11 24.98 -9.45
N GLY A 443 10.81 25.10 -9.19
CA GLY A 443 9.83 24.02 -9.31
C GLY A 443 8.51 24.35 -8.62
N THR A 444 7.67 23.34 -8.43
CA THR A 444 6.39 23.44 -7.71
C THR A 444 6.34 22.55 -6.47
N GLY A 445 7.40 21.80 -6.19
CA GLY A 445 7.47 20.99 -4.99
C GLY A 445 8.88 20.62 -4.58
N VAL A 446 9.02 20.24 -3.32
CA VAL A 446 10.29 19.81 -2.73
C VAL A 446 10.06 18.86 -1.57
N SER A 447 10.93 17.86 -1.43
CA SER A 447 11.12 17.08 -0.20
C SER A 447 12.54 17.29 0.29
N ILE A 448 12.69 17.61 1.57
CA ILE A 448 13.97 17.67 2.28
C ILE A 448 14.20 16.31 2.93
N SER A 449 15.22 15.62 2.45
CA SER A 449 15.58 14.29 2.92
C SER A 449 16.67 14.36 3.99
N GLY A 450 16.66 13.38 4.88
CA GLY A 450 17.60 13.30 5.99
C GLY A 450 17.52 11.99 6.76
N ASN A 451 18.14 11.94 7.93
CA ASN A 451 18.15 10.71 8.74
C ASN A 451 17.27 10.85 9.99
N TRP A 452 16.59 9.75 10.29
CA TRP A 452 15.82 9.54 11.51
C TRP A 452 16.58 8.59 12.43
N PHE A 453 17.33 9.17 13.36
CA PHE A 453 18.25 8.46 14.24
C PHE A 453 17.86 8.58 15.71
N LYS A 454 18.42 7.71 16.56
CA LYS A 454 18.16 7.66 18.00
C LYS A 454 18.66 8.90 18.74
N ASP A 455 19.57 9.66 18.14
CA ASP A 455 20.10 10.93 18.62
C ASP A 455 19.51 12.14 17.89
N GLY A 456 18.43 11.93 17.13
CA GLY A 456 17.74 12.96 16.36
C GLY A 456 17.13 14.06 17.24
N GLY A 457 17.27 15.31 16.79
CA GLY A 457 16.70 16.50 17.41
C GLY A 457 15.60 17.15 16.58
N LYS A 458 15.20 18.36 17.00
CA LYS A 458 14.15 19.15 16.35
C LYS A 458 14.72 20.28 15.50
N ALA A 459 14.01 20.60 14.42
CA ALA A 459 14.30 21.76 13.57
C ALA A 459 13.02 22.50 13.19
N ASP A 460 13.12 23.78 12.91
CA ASP A 460 12.06 24.59 12.31
C ASP A 460 12.29 24.70 10.80
N VAL A 461 11.23 24.47 10.01
CA VAL A 461 11.28 24.58 8.55
C VAL A 461 10.55 25.84 8.09
N PHE A 462 11.20 26.58 7.21
CA PHE A 462 10.69 27.80 6.58
C PHE A 462 10.68 27.64 5.06
N VAL A 463 9.67 28.20 4.42
CA VAL A 463 9.56 28.30 2.96
C VAL A 463 9.37 29.76 2.61
N ASP A 464 10.26 30.31 1.80
CA ASP A 464 10.29 31.72 1.39
C ASP A 464 10.23 32.67 2.59
N GLY A 465 10.98 32.32 3.64
CA GLY A 465 11.05 33.08 4.89
C GLY A 465 9.86 32.91 5.83
N GLN A 466 8.80 32.21 5.43
CA GLN A 466 7.64 31.93 6.27
C GLN A 466 7.82 30.62 7.02
N PHE A 467 7.60 30.64 8.34
CA PHE A 467 7.57 29.42 9.14
C PHE A 467 6.45 28.49 8.68
N LYS A 468 6.75 27.20 8.51
CA LYS A 468 5.77 26.17 8.12
C LYS A 468 5.49 25.20 9.25
N ARG A 469 6.50 24.45 9.71
CA ARG A 469 6.35 23.51 10.82
C ARG A 469 7.68 23.24 11.52
N SER A 470 7.60 22.77 12.77
CA SER A 470 8.72 22.09 13.41
C SER A 470 8.70 20.61 13.06
N ILE A 471 9.87 20.04 12.79
CA ILE A 471 10.09 18.62 12.54
C ILE A 471 10.88 18.01 13.71
N ASP A 472 10.71 16.71 13.93
CA ASP A 472 11.44 15.93 14.92
C ASP A 472 12.13 14.75 14.21
N CYS A 473 13.45 14.69 14.25
CA CYS A 473 14.26 13.68 13.58
C CYS A 473 14.57 12.47 14.47
N TYR A 474 14.01 12.38 15.68
CA TYR A 474 14.17 11.21 16.52
C TYR A 474 13.42 10.00 15.95
N PHE A 475 14.13 8.87 15.85
CA PHE A 475 13.52 7.57 15.64
C PHE A 475 14.39 6.47 16.25
N ASN A 476 13.79 5.66 17.12
CA ASN A 476 14.41 4.43 17.66
C ASN A 476 13.33 3.42 18.07
N TYR A 477 12.32 3.27 17.23
CA TYR A 477 11.24 2.30 17.46
C TYR A 477 11.67 0.93 16.91
N SER A 478 11.43 -0.13 17.69
CA SER A 478 11.84 -1.49 17.34
C SER A 478 13.33 -1.63 17.00
N ASN A 479 14.18 -0.84 17.69
CA ASN A 479 15.62 -0.74 17.47
C ASN A 479 16.02 -0.41 16.01
N GLN A 480 15.14 0.27 15.28
CA GLN A 480 15.37 0.68 13.90
C GLN A 480 15.75 2.15 13.84
N GLN A 481 16.59 2.49 12.88
CA GLN A 481 16.94 3.85 12.46
C GLN A 481 16.84 3.91 10.94
N HIS A 482 16.58 5.08 10.38
CA HIS A 482 16.35 5.23 8.95
C HIS A 482 17.21 6.32 8.34
N GLU A 483 17.75 6.05 7.17
CA GLU A 483 18.53 6.99 6.37
C GLU A 483 17.71 7.47 5.16
N ASN A 484 17.94 8.70 4.71
CA ASN A 484 17.31 9.29 3.54
C ASN A 484 15.76 9.31 3.59
N MET A 485 15.19 9.52 4.77
CA MET A 485 13.75 9.71 4.97
C MET A 485 13.32 11.12 4.57
N ASP A 486 12.06 11.25 4.15
CA ASP A 486 11.39 12.54 4.03
C ASP A 486 11.22 13.18 5.41
N LEU A 487 11.95 14.27 5.68
CA LEU A 487 11.80 15.04 6.91
C LEU A 487 10.69 16.10 6.77
N TYR A 488 10.59 16.68 5.57
CA TYR A 488 9.64 17.71 5.23
C TYR A 488 9.42 17.77 3.73
N HIS A 489 8.17 17.78 3.29
CA HIS A 489 7.82 18.08 1.92
C HIS A 489 6.72 19.15 1.81
N ILE A 490 6.68 19.75 0.63
CA ILE A 490 5.59 20.60 0.15
C ILE A 490 5.52 20.43 -1.38
N THR A 491 4.34 20.11 -1.93
CA THR A 491 4.18 19.67 -3.32
C THR A 491 3.31 20.60 -4.18
N ASN A 492 2.84 21.70 -3.59
CA ASN A 492 1.88 22.63 -4.19
C ASN A 492 2.38 24.09 -4.16
N LEU A 493 3.68 24.30 -4.34
CA LEU A 493 4.26 25.62 -4.52
C LEU A 493 3.84 26.22 -5.87
N ALA A 494 3.80 27.55 -5.94
CA ALA A 494 3.68 28.24 -7.22
C ALA A 494 4.88 27.88 -8.12
N GLN A 495 4.70 27.87 -9.44
CA GLN A 495 5.86 27.69 -10.32
C GLN A 495 6.81 28.89 -10.16
N GLY A 496 8.04 28.61 -9.73
CA GLY A 496 9.05 29.66 -9.60
C GLY A 496 10.21 29.26 -8.70
N LYS A 497 10.99 30.28 -8.33
CA LYS A 497 12.12 30.12 -7.41
C LYS A 497 11.63 30.14 -5.97
N HIS A 498 12.08 29.18 -5.19
CA HIS A 498 11.76 29.04 -3.77
C HIS A 498 13.02 28.82 -2.93
N THR A 499 12.96 29.24 -1.68
CA THR A 499 14.00 28.95 -0.68
C THR A 499 13.41 28.17 0.48
N ILE A 500 13.90 26.95 0.70
CA ILE A 500 13.54 26.09 1.83
C ILE A 500 14.67 26.17 2.85
N LYS A 501 14.36 26.54 4.09
CA LYS A 501 15.34 26.70 5.15
C LYS A 501 14.99 25.85 6.35
N VAL A 502 15.98 25.10 6.84
CA VAL A 502 15.91 24.30 8.06
C VAL A 502 16.79 24.96 9.12
N VAL A 503 16.21 25.22 10.30
CA VAL A 503 16.89 25.85 11.44
C VAL A 503 16.88 24.89 12.63
N VAL A 504 18.06 24.46 13.09
CA VAL A 504 18.20 23.53 14.20
C VAL A 504 17.77 24.21 15.50
N LYS A 505 16.89 23.56 16.28
CA LYS A 505 16.39 24.14 17.55
C LYS A 505 17.33 23.89 18.74
N GLY A 506 18.23 22.91 18.63
CA GLY A 506 18.99 22.40 19.78
C GLY A 506 18.08 21.74 20.84
N GLU A 507 16.86 21.38 20.46
CA GLU A 507 15.86 20.72 21.29
C GLU A 507 15.73 19.26 20.89
N LYS A 508 15.29 18.42 21.82
CA LYS A 508 15.02 17.01 21.59
C LYS A 508 13.85 16.53 22.43
N ARG A 509 13.26 15.40 22.07
CA ARG A 509 12.35 14.68 22.97
C ARG A 509 13.13 13.93 24.07
N PRO A 510 12.51 13.64 25.23
CA PRO A 510 13.19 12.97 26.35
C PRO A 510 13.89 11.66 25.98
N GLU A 511 13.32 10.91 25.04
CA GLU A 511 13.79 9.60 24.59
C GLU A 511 15.00 9.67 23.65
N SER A 512 15.31 10.86 23.11
CA SER A 512 16.43 11.04 22.19
C SER A 512 17.77 11.10 22.91
N ALA A 513 18.79 10.49 22.32
CA ALA A 513 20.16 10.54 22.79
C ALA A 513 20.86 11.88 22.48
N GLY A 514 20.32 12.72 21.60
CA GLY A 514 20.97 13.92 21.11
C GLY A 514 20.01 14.92 20.49
N THR A 515 20.56 15.95 19.86
CA THR A 515 19.80 17.03 19.20
C THR A 515 20.12 17.12 17.71
N ASN A 516 20.73 16.09 17.13
CA ASN A 516 21.28 16.14 15.78
C ASN A 516 20.19 16.17 14.72
N VAL A 517 20.32 17.04 13.74
CA VAL A 517 19.47 17.12 12.56
C VAL A 517 20.34 16.79 11.35
N TYR A 518 20.09 15.64 10.73
CA TYR A 518 20.86 15.12 9.59
C TYR A 518 20.13 15.44 8.30
N ILE A 519 20.79 16.11 7.35
CA ILE A 519 20.25 16.51 6.05
C ILE A 519 21.11 15.90 4.94
N THR A 520 20.46 15.29 3.95
CA THR A 520 21.14 14.57 2.85
C THR A 520 20.99 15.29 1.53
N GLU A 521 19.76 15.62 1.16
CA GLU A 521 19.41 16.22 -0.13
C GLU A 521 18.05 16.92 -0.12
N ALA A 522 17.78 17.70 -1.16
CA ALA A 522 16.45 18.15 -1.53
C ALA A 522 16.04 17.51 -2.86
N LEU A 523 14.91 16.80 -2.87
CA LEU A 523 14.26 16.29 -4.09
C LEU A 523 13.35 17.39 -4.63
N VAL A 524 13.58 17.84 -5.85
CA VAL A 524 12.81 18.90 -6.51
C VAL A 524 11.78 18.28 -7.45
N PHE A 525 10.56 18.80 -7.39
CA PHE A 525 9.44 18.39 -8.21
C PHE A 525 8.89 19.57 -9.02
N LYS A 526 8.22 19.23 -10.12
CA LYS A 526 7.47 20.17 -10.97
C LYS A 526 6.08 19.64 -11.27
N THR A 527 5.19 20.54 -11.66
CA THR A 527 3.85 20.20 -12.11
C THR A 527 3.89 19.98 -13.62
N ALA A 528 3.67 18.74 -14.05
CA ALA A 528 3.64 18.33 -15.44
C ALA A 528 2.78 17.07 -15.63
N ASP A 529 2.37 16.78 -16.86
CA ASP A 529 1.71 15.51 -17.18
C ASP A 529 2.72 14.36 -16.97
N LYS A 530 2.26 13.27 -16.34
CA LYS A 530 3.10 12.10 -16.12
C LYS A 530 3.30 11.34 -17.44
N ILE A 531 4.44 10.65 -17.57
CA ILE A 531 4.83 9.99 -18.83
C ILE A 531 3.81 8.95 -19.32
N ASN A 532 3.06 8.34 -18.39
CA ASN A 532 2.04 7.33 -18.66
C ASN A 532 0.77 7.90 -19.31
N GLU A 533 0.45 9.19 -19.11
CA GLU A 533 -0.80 9.80 -19.56
C GLU A 533 -0.94 9.82 -21.09
N ASN A 534 0.17 10.06 -21.79
CA ASN A 534 0.22 10.15 -23.25
C ASN A 534 0.91 8.93 -23.90
N TYR A 535 1.19 7.89 -23.12
CA TYR A 535 1.88 6.70 -23.59
C TYR A 535 0.95 5.80 -24.41
N LYS A 536 1.44 5.33 -25.55
CA LYS A 536 0.82 4.27 -26.36
C LYS A 536 1.75 3.07 -26.42
N PHE A 537 1.22 1.88 -26.18
CA PHE A 537 1.98 0.64 -26.40
C PHE A 537 2.37 0.51 -27.88
N SER A 538 3.42 -0.24 -28.18
CA SER A 538 3.96 -0.31 -29.56
C SER A 538 2.97 -0.77 -30.63
N PHE A 539 1.92 -1.51 -30.24
CA PHE A 539 0.84 -1.98 -31.12
C PHE A 539 -0.36 -1.02 -31.21
N GLN A 540 -0.40 0.04 -30.41
CA GLN A 540 -1.47 1.04 -30.42
C GLN A 540 -1.11 2.20 -31.36
N LYS A 541 -2.01 2.52 -32.29
CA LYS A 541 -1.84 3.59 -33.30
C LYS A 541 -2.11 4.97 -32.72
#